data_AF-A0A3U1JXR3-F1
#
_entry.id   AF-A0A3U1JXR3-F1
#
_cell.length_a   1.000
_cell.length_b   1.000
_cell.length_c   1.000
_cell.angle_alpha   90.00
_cell.angle_beta   90.00
_cell.angle_gamma   90.00
#
_symmetry.space_group_name_H-M   'P 1'
#
loop_
_entity.id
_entity.type
_entity.pdbx_description
1 polymer ?
#
loop_
_entity_poly.entity_id
_entity_poly.type
_entity_poly.pdbx_seq_one_letter_code
_entity_poly.pdbx_strand_id
1 'polypeptide(L)'
;MSYFYRSKNISGVSINEDSLISLSTAIVERCVKMNEQAQKESREVCAQCVFFILFDGKGYKVDSIGELVKYFRQATRIDQIIFTIETYQSRQSNRMNGSWMELRIDERNSNSSTMIVASEDNEWVDSLWITIQDLLNKCKNKFRFFRTAWTMLSIQISGVTVGFLLSLWTASKLAPKLSIDGAFALSFICIFILFSNLWSFAIPLIIKLIDFLFPSVKFVINGKNYFHWSVQAIIGAIASAVILYFISSMLLFALEMLNSIIKK
;
A
#
# COMPACT_ATOMS: atom_id res chain seq x y z
N MET A 1 10.62 -14.35 32.30
CA MET A 1 11.10 -14.57 30.92
C MET A 1 10.63 -13.38 30.09
N SER A 2 11.54 -12.73 29.37
CA SER A 2 11.20 -11.58 28.52
C SER A 2 10.83 -12.10 27.13
N TYR A 3 9.71 -11.63 26.59
CA TYR A 3 9.27 -11.96 25.25
C TYR A 3 9.64 -10.81 24.31
N PHE A 4 10.48 -11.08 23.31
CA PHE A 4 10.95 -10.09 22.36
C PHE A 4 10.02 -10.05 21.15
N TYR A 5 9.68 -8.84 20.71
CA TYR A 5 8.69 -8.62 19.65
C TYR A 5 9.12 -7.46 18.75
N ARG A 6 9.07 -7.68 17.43
CA ARG A 6 9.26 -6.64 16.41
C ARG A 6 8.15 -6.72 15.37
N SER A 7 7.63 -5.56 14.97
CA SER A 7 6.59 -5.46 13.95
C SER A 7 6.76 -4.23 13.06
N LYS A 8 6.45 -4.36 11.78
CA LYS A 8 6.53 -3.27 10.79
C LYS A 8 5.59 -3.52 9.63
N ASN A 9 4.98 -2.45 9.13
CA ASN A 9 4.23 -2.46 7.87
C ASN A 9 5.19 -2.44 6.68
N ILE A 10 4.91 -3.29 5.69
CA ILE A 10 5.69 -3.38 4.47
C ILE A 10 5.02 -2.55 3.39
N SER A 11 5.83 -1.73 2.72
CA SER A 11 5.36 -0.93 1.60
C SER A 11 6.46 -0.68 0.59
N GLY A 12 6.05 -0.44 -0.65
CA GLY A 12 6.95 -0.13 -1.77
C GLY A 12 7.86 -1.30 -2.12
N VAL A 13 7.35 -2.52 -2.21
CA VAL A 13 8.11 -3.71 -2.61
C VAL A 13 7.53 -4.34 -3.87
N SER A 14 8.39 -4.93 -4.69
CA SER A 14 8.01 -5.73 -5.86
C SER A 14 8.68 -7.08 -5.76
N ILE A 15 7.87 -8.13 -5.72
CA ILE A 15 8.33 -9.51 -5.54
C ILE A 15 8.24 -10.21 -6.88
N ASN A 16 9.40 -10.50 -7.49
CA ASN A 16 9.50 -11.42 -8.61
C ASN A 16 9.80 -12.84 -8.09
N GLU A 17 9.93 -13.78 -9.01
CA GLU A 17 10.24 -15.17 -8.67
C GLU A 17 11.59 -15.32 -7.94
N ASP A 18 12.65 -14.64 -8.38
CA ASP A 18 13.97 -14.71 -7.75
C ASP A 18 13.94 -14.20 -6.30
N SER A 19 13.24 -13.09 -6.07
CA SER A 19 13.02 -12.52 -4.74
C SER A 19 12.16 -13.44 -3.88
N LEU A 20 11.13 -14.08 -4.46
CA LEU A 20 10.30 -15.06 -3.76
C LEU A 20 11.13 -16.25 -3.29
N ILE A 21 11.97 -16.80 -4.17
CA ILE A 21 12.88 -17.90 -3.86
C ILE A 21 13.86 -17.45 -2.77
N SER A 22 14.50 -16.31 -2.94
CA SER A 22 15.48 -15.78 -1.98
C SER A 22 14.88 -15.58 -0.58
N LEU A 23 13.67 -15.01 -0.50
CA LEU A 23 12.94 -14.85 0.75
C LEU A 23 12.59 -16.21 1.36
N SER A 24 12.01 -17.10 0.58
CA SER A 24 11.59 -18.43 1.06
C SER A 24 12.77 -19.24 1.57
N THR A 25 13.90 -19.22 0.84
CA THR A 25 15.13 -19.92 1.23
C THR A 25 15.68 -19.36 2.54
N ALA A 26 15.78 -18.04 2.69
CA ALA A 26 16.27 -17.43 3.92
C ALA A 26 15.39 -17.79 5.13
N ILE A 27 14.07 -17.88 4.94
CA ILE A 27 13.12 -18.26 5.99
C ILE A 27 13.28 -19.74 6.37
N VAL A 28 13.37 -20.62 5.38
CA VAL A 28 13.56 -22.07 5.59
C VAL A 28 14.89 -22.36 6.27
N GLU A 29 15.99 -21.74 5.81
CA GLU A 29 17.31 -21.89 6.43
C GLU A 29 17.31 -21.50 7.91
N ARG A 30 16.54 -20.47 8.28
CA ARG A 30 16.42 -20.04 9.68
C ARG A 30 15.64 -21.04 10.51
N CYS A 31 14.59 -21.62 9.95
CA CYS A 31 13.84 -22.69 10.61
C CYS A 31 14.70 -23.94 10.81
N VAL A 32 15.46 -24.35 9.80
CA VAL A 32 16.40 -25.48 9.88
C VAL A 32 17.44 -25.24 10.97
N LYS A 33 18.11 -24.07 10.97
CA LYS A 33 19.11 -23.71 11.99
C LYS A 33 18.54 -23.74 13.41
N MET A 34 17.30 -23.28 13.59
CA MET A 34 16.65 -23.30 14.90
C MET A 34 16.39 -24.72 15.38
N ASN A 35 15.94 -25.61 14.49
CA ASN A 35 15.75 -27.03 14.81
C ASN A 35 17.09 -27.73 15.09
N GLU A 36 18.14 -27.46 14.31
CA GLU A 36 19.49 -28.00 14.55
C GLU A 36 20.07 -27.56 15.90
N GLN A 37 19.89 -26.29 16.26
CA GLN A 37 20.36 -25.76 17.54
C GLN A 37 19.59 -26.41 18.71
N ALA A 38 18.27 -26.52 18.59
CA ALA A 38 17.47 -27.19 19.60
C ALA A 38 17.85 -28.67 19.77
N GLN A 39 18.14 -29.37 18.67
CA GLN A 39 18.63 -30.74 18.71
C GLN A 39 19.98 -30.86 19.45
N LYS A 40 20.92 -29.93 19.20
CA LYS A 40 22.20 -29.88 19.94
C LYS A 40 22.00 -29.63 21.43
N GLU A 41 21.00 -28.82 21.78
CA GLU A 41 20.64 -28.51 23.16
C GLU A 41 19.73 -29.57 23.81
N SER A 42 19.42 -30.67 23.11
CA SER A 42 18.46 -31.70 23.54
C SER A 42 17.09 -31.14 23.92
N ARG A 43 16.67 -30.06 23.27
CA ARG A 43 15.35 -29.44 23.42
C ARG A 43 14.44 -29.91 22.29
N GLU A 44 13.20 -30.25 22.63
CA GLU A 44 12.15 -30.50 21.63
C GLU A 44 11.64 -29.16 21.07
N VAL A 45 12.38 -28.56 20.11
CA VAL A 45 11.85 -27.48 19.28
C VAL A 45 11.57 -28.05 17.90
N CYS A 46 10.29 -28.07 17.54
CA CYS A 46 9.83 -28.41 16.21
C CYS A 46 9.26 -27.15 15.57
N ALA A 47 10.11 -26.37 14.90
CA ALA A 47 9.66 -25.28 14.08
C ALA A 47 9.33 -25.74 12.68
N GLN A 48 8.23 -25.18 12.17
CA GLN A 48 7.70 -25.49 10.86
C GLN A 48 7.63 -24.20 10.05
N CYS A 49 8.10 -24.29 8.81
CA CYS A 49 7.86 -23.27 7.80
C CYS A 49 6.61 -23.64 7.02
N VAL A 50 5.73 -22.67 6.85
CA VAL A 50 4.52 -22.80 6.05
C VAL A 50 4.38 -21.55 5.20
N PHE A 51 3.93 -21.73 3.96
CA PHE A 51 3.57 -20.65 3.08
C PHE A 51 2.09 -20.74 2.73
N PHE A 52 1.43 -19.59 2.67
CA PHE A 52 0.08 -19.46 2.13
C PHE A 52 0.15 -18.58 0.88
N ILE A 53 -0.45 -19.04 -0.21
CA ILE A 53 -0.55 -18.28 -1.45
C ILE A 53 -2.03 -18.19 -1.85
N LEU A 54 -2.50 -16.96 -2.04
CA LEU A 54 -3.82 -16.64 -2.55
C LEU A 54 -3.66 -16.09 -3.97
N PHE A 55 -4.18 -16.81 -4.95
CA PHE A 55 -4.12 -16.42 -6.35
C PHE A 55 -5.42 -16.81 -7.07
N ASP A 56 -5.84 -15.99 -8.03
CA ASP A 56 -7.05 -16.23 -8.84
C ASP A 56 -8.30 -16.58 -8.00
N GLY A 57 -8.43 -16.00 -6.80
CA GLY A 57 -9.53 -16.24 -5.86
C GLY A 57 -9.45 -17.54 -5.05
N LYS A 58 -8.34 -18.29 -5.12
CA LYS A 58 -8.13 -19.55 -4.40
C LYS A 58 -6.91 -19.49 -3.49
N GLY A 59 -7.06 -19.98 -2.25
CA GLY A 59 -5.99 -20.02 -1.25
C GLY A 59 -5.42 -21.43 -1.11
N TYR A 60 -4.09 -21.54 -1.09
CA TYR A 60 -3.37 -22.77 -0.90
C TYR A 60 -2.36 -22.64 0.23
N LYS A 61 -2.23 -23.69 1.04
CA LYS A 61 -1.19 -23.85 2.04
C LYS A 61 -0.16 -24.83 1.49
N VAL A 62 1.11 -24.44 1.51
CA VAL A 62 2.24 -25.24 1.04
C VAL A 62 3.36 -25.21 2.06
N ASP A 63 4.15 -26.27 2.11
CA ASP A 63 5.31 -26.41 3.02
C ASP A 63 6.65 -26.41 2.27
N SER A 64 6.63 -26.48 0.94
CA SER A 64 7.82 -26.50 0.11
C SER A 64 7.94 -25.26 -0.78
N ILE A 65 9.17 -24.78 -0.95
CA ILE A 65 9.49 -23.67 -1.84
C ILE A 65 9.13 -24.03 -3.29
N GLY A 66 9.33 -25.30 -3.69
CA GLY A 66 9.00 -25.78 -5.02
C GLY A 66 7.52 -25.65 -5.37
N GLU A 67 6.63 -26.03 -4.45
CA GLU A 67 5.19 -25.85 -4.64
C GLU A 67 4.77 -24.38 -4.64
N LEU A 68 5.36 -23.56 -3.76
CA LEU A 68 5.10 -22.12 -3.73
C LEU A 68 5.44 -21.46 -5.08
N VAL A 69 6.62 -21.76 -5.62
CA VAL A 69 7.07 -21.26 -6.93
C VAL A 69 6.21 -21.80 -8.06
N LYS A 70 5.81 -23.07 -8.00
CA LYS A 70 4.88 -23.66 -8.98
C LYS A 70 3.56 -22.88 -9.03
N TYR A 71 2.94 -22.62 -7.88
CA TYR A 71 1.70 -21.82 -7.83
C TYR A 71 1.93 -20.38 -8.26
N PHE A 72 3.05 -19.77 -7.88
CA PHE A 72 3.43 -18.42 -8.30
C PHE A 72 3.50 -18.30 -9.84
N ARG A 73 4.09 -19.28 -10.52
CA ARG A 73 4.22 -19.30 -11.99
C ARG A 73 2.89 -19.56 -12.70
N GLN A 74 2.00 -20.33 -12.10
CA GLN A 74 0.69 -20.70 -12.66
C GLN A 74 -0.35 -19.58 -12.51
N ALA A 75 -0.21 -18.74 -11.50
CA ALA A 75 -1.15 -17.67 -11.21
C ALA A 75 -1.25 -16.66 -12.36
N THR A 76 -2.48 -16.28 -12.69
CA THR A 76 -2.72 -15.11 -13.56
C THR A 76 -2.56 -13.84 -12.74
N ARG A 77 -3.07 -13.85 -11.51
CA ARG A 77 -2.93 -12.79 -10.52
C ARG A 77 -2.74 -13.37 -9.13
N ILE A 78 -1.76 -12.83 -8.41
CA ILE A 78 -1.54 -13.14 -7.01
C ILE A 78 -2.14 -12.02 -6.18
N ASP A 79 -2.95 -12.39 -5.19
CA ASP A 79 -3.56 -11.44 -4.27
C ASP A 79 -2.70 -11.30 -3.01
N GLN A 80 -2.21 -12.41 -2.45
CA GLN A 80 -1.48 -12.42 -1.19
C GLN A 80 -0.52 -13.61 -1.08
N ILE A 81 0.63 -13.39 -0.44
CA ILE A 81 1.53 -14.44 0.02
C ILE A 81 1.84 -14.21 1.51
N ILE A 82 1.72 -15.26 2.32
CA ILE A 82 2.09 -15.24 3.74
C ILE A 82 3.18 -16.29 3.97
N PHE A 83 4.29 -15.89 4.58
CA PHE A 83 5.33 -16.78 5.05
C PHE A 83 5.22 -16.87 6.56
N THR A 84 5.26 -18.08 7.10
CA THR A 84 5.10 -18.33 8.52
C THR A 84 6.19 -19.27 9.02
N ILE A 85 6.84 -18.90 10.11
CA ILE A 85 7.61 -19.82 10.96
C ILE A 85 6.85 -19.93 12.27
N GLU A 86 6.54 -21.14 12.72
CA GLU A 86 5.93 -21.37 14.04
C GLU A 86 6.56 -22.57 14.71
N THR A 87 6.93 -22.42 16.00
CA THR A 87 7.26 -23.57 16.84
C THR A 87 6.01 -24.30 17.29
N TYR A 88 6.14 -25.58 17.62
CA TYR A 88 5.06 -26.38 18.18
C TYR A 88 4.39 -25.72 19.40
N GLN A 89 5.20 -25.16 20.32
CA GLN A 89 4.70 -24.44 21.50
C GLN A 89 3.89 -23.20 21.11
N SER A 90 4.34 -22.44 20.11
CA SER A 90 3.61 -21.29 19.58
C SER A 90 2.28 -21.71 18.99
N ARG A 91 2.26 -22.80 18.22
CA ARG A 91 1.04 -23.32 17.62
C ARG A 91 0.03 -23.82 18.67
N GLN A 92 0.49 -24.52 19.71
CA GLN A 92 -0.39 -25.02 20.78
C GLN A 92 -0.96 -23.91 21.66
N SER A 93 -0.16 -22.87 21.89
CA SER A 93 -0.52 -21.76 22.79
C SER A 93 -1.16 -20.57 22.07
N ASN A 94 -1.52 -20.71 20.78
CA ASN A 94 -2.01 -19.60 19.94
C ASN A 94 -1.08 -18.37 19.99
N ARG A 95 0.23 -18.60 19.80
CA ARG A 95 1.30 -17.58 19.78
C ARG A 95 1.55 -16.85 21.10
N MET A 96 1.04 -17.37 22.23
CA MET A 96 1.34 -16.83 23.55
C MET A 96 2.75 -17.20 24.04
N ASN A 97 3.23 -18.40 23.70
CA ASN A 97 4.53 -18.93 24.11
C ASN A 97 5.35 -19.38 22.88
N GLY A 98 6.67 -19.51 23.03
CA GLY A 98 7.54 -19.98 21.94
C GLY A 98 7.72 -18.96 20.81
N SER A 99 8.39 -19.38 19.74
CA SER A 99 8.85 -18.49 18.66
C SER A 99 7.96 -18.57 17.43
N TRP A 100 7.66 -17.41 16.83
CA TRP A 100 6.96 -17.33 15.57
C TRP A 100 7.33 -16.10 14.75
N MET A 101 7.10 -16.21 13.45
CA MET A 101 7.25 -15.11 12.50
C MET A 101 6.16 -15.21 11.46
N GLU A 102 5.63 -14.05 11.08
CA GLU A 102 4.68 -13.91 9.98
C GLU A 102 5.12 -12.75 9.08
N LEU A 103 5.34 -13.05 7.81
CA LEU A 103 5.56 -12.09 6.76
C LEU A 103 4.36 -12.15 5.82
N ARG A 104 3.48 -11.17 5.88
CA ARG A 104 2.32 -11.03 4.99
C ARG A 104 2.63 -9.98 3.93
N ILE A 105 2.46 -10.38 2.67
CA ILE A 105 2.61 -9.52 1.51
C ILE A 105 1.31 -9.59 0.72
N ASP A 106 0.60 -8.47 0.63
CA ASP A 106 -0.75 -8.38 0.07
C ASP A 106 -0.81 -7.27 -0.98
N GLU A 107 -1.14 -7.65 -2.22
CA GLU A 107 -1.26 -6.73 -3.35
C GLU A 107 -2.61 -6.01 -3.37
N ARG A 108 -3.67 -6.61 -2.80
CA ARG A 108 -5.01 -5.98 -2.75
C ARG A 108 -5.10 -4.94 -1.66
N ASN A 109 -4.46 -5.18 -0.52
CA ASN A 109 -4.50 -4.29 0.62
C ASN A 109 -3.08 -4.02 1.12
N SER A 110 -2.52 -2.88 0.74
CA SER A 110 -1.17 -2.51 1.20
C SER A 110 -1.06 -2.39 2.72
N ASN A 111 -2.16 -2.09 3.41
CA ASN A 111 -2.16 -1.89 4.86
C ASN A 111 -2.16 -3.22 5.62
N SER A 112 -2.52 -4.34 4.98
CA SER A 112 -2.41 -5.67 5.57
C SER A 112 -1.01 -6.28 5.39
N SER A 113 -0.12 -5.65 4.62
CA SER A 113 1.23 -6.13 4.42
C SER A 113 2.09 -5.83 5.65
N THR A 114 2.44 -6.86 6.41
CA THR A 114 3.12 -6.74 7.70
C THR A 114 4.23 -7.77 7.83
N MET A 115 5.21 -7.44 8.64
CA MET A 115 6.21 -8.38 9.14
C MET A 115 6.18 -8.34 10.65
N ILE A 116 6.00 -9.51 11.27
CA ILE A 116 5.96 -9.67 12.71
C ILE A 116 6.89 -10.81 13.08
N VAL A 117 7.74 -10.59 14.08
CA VAL A 117 8.66 -11.59 14.62
C VAL A 117 8.58 -11.55 16.14
N ALA A 118 8.41 -12.71 16.76
CA ALA A 118 8.36 -12.81 18.21
C ALA A 118 9.01 -14.10 18.72
N SER A 119 9.76 -14.01 19.82
CA SER A 119 10.45 -15.13 20.44
C SER A 119 10.90 -14.78 21.85
N GLU A 120 11.21 -15.80 22.64
CA GLU A 120 11.92 -15.68 23.92
C GLU A 120 13.43 -15.43 23.72
N ASP A 121 13.94 -15.65 22.51
CA ASP A 121 15.33 -15.41 22.11
C ASP A 121 15.44 -14.11 21.28
N ASN A 122 16.09 -13.09 21.86
CA ASN A 122 16.31 -11.80 21.21
C ASN A 122 17.25 -11.89 19.99
N GLU A 123 18.28 -12.74 20.04
CA GLU A 123 19.23 -12.87 18.92
C GLU A 123 18.53 -13.45 17.69
N TRP A 124 17.63 -14.42 17.92
CA TRP A 124 16.79 -14.96 16.86
C TRP A 124 15.89 -13.90 16.24
N VAL A 125 15.20 -13.10 17.07
CA VAL A 125 14.33 -12.01 16.59
C VAL A 125 15.13 -11.03 15.74
N ASP A 126 16.28 -10.56 16.24
CA ASP A 126 17.09 -9.54 15.58
C ASP A 126 17.73 -10.06 14.28
N SER A 127 18.26 -11.28 14.30
CA SER A 127 18.90 -11.88 13.13
C SER A 127 17.89 -12.13 11.99
N LEU A 128 16.71 -12.68 12.32
CA LEU A 128 15.64 -12.92 11.34
C LEU A 128 15.07 -11.60 10.82
N TRP A 129 14.89 -10.63 11.72
CA TRP A 129 14.42 -9.29 11.39
C TRP A 129 15.33 -8.60 10.37
N ILE A 130 16.63 -8.53 10.65
CA ILE A 130 17.62 -7.88 9.77
C ILE A 130 17.68 -8.61 8.43
N THR A 131 17.76 -9.94 8.43
CA THR A 131 17.88 -10.75 7.21
C THR A 131 16.73 -10.47 6.24
N ILE A 132 15.48 -10.49 6.73
CA ILE A 132 14.31 -10.25 5.88
C ILE A 132 14.21 -8.79 5.47
N GLN A 133 14.55 -7.84 6.35
CA GLN A 133 14.57 -6.43 5.98
C GLN A 133 15.57 -6.13 4.86
N ASP A 134 16.75 -6.74 4.89
CA ASP A 134 17.75 -6.58 3.84
C ASP A 134 17.28 -7.16 2.50
N LEU A 135 16.61 -8.31 2.52
CA LEU A 135 16.00 -8.89 1.32
C LEU A 135 14.86 -8.02 0.78
N LEU A 136 13.96 -7.53 1.64
CA LEU A 136 12.89 -6.62 1.25
C LEU A 136 13.44 -5.28 0.72
N ASN A 137 14.56 -4.79 1.27
CA ASN A 137 15.23 -3.59 0.79
C ASN A 137 15.77 -3.74 -0.64
N LYS A 138 16.20 -4.95 -1.05
CA LYS A 138 16.58 -5.26 -2.43
C LYS A 138 15.37 -5.31 -3.37
N CYS A 139 14.19 -5.59 -2.84
CA CYS A 139 12.93 -5.69 -3.58
C CYS A 139 12.19 -4.35 -3.72
N LYS A 140 12.85 -3.19 -3.49
CA LYS A 140 12.17 -1.89 -3.48
C LYS A 140 11.56 -1.52 -4.84
N ASN A 141 10.32 -1.08 -4.80
CA ASN A 141 9.57 -0.54 -5.94
C ASN A 141 9.97 0.94 -6.20
N LYS A 142 10.08 1.33 -7.47
CA LYS A 142 10.37 2.71 -7.91
C LYS A 142 9.27 3.71 -7.53
N PHE A 143 8.03 3.25 -7.30
CA PHE A 143 6.89 4.13 -7.03
C PHE A 143 6.71 4.56 -5.56
N ARG A 144 7.70 4.32 -4.70
CA ARG A 144 7.64 4.67 -3.27
C ARG A 144 7.34 6.15 -3.01
N PHE A 145 7.76 7.03 -3.92
CA PHE A 145 7.56 8.49 -3.78
C PHE A 145 6.08 8.91 -3.83
N PHE A 146 5.26 8.20 -4.62
CA PHE A 146 3.82 8.48 -4.79
C PHE A 146 2.95 7.98 -3.62
N ARG A 147 3.56 7.41 -2.58
CA ARG A 147 2.86 6.81 -1.42
C ARG A 147 3.34 7.41 -0.10
N THR A 148 3.68 8.69 -0.12
CA THR A 148 4.11 9.43 1.07
C THR A 148 2.95 10.26 1.63
N ALA A 149 3.07 10.71 2.88
CA ALA A 149 2.12 11.65 3.47
C ALA A 149 1.95 12.92 2.61
N TRP A 150 2.98 13.29 1.84
CA TRP A 150 2.94 14.38 0.87
C TRP A 150 1.94 14.16 -0.26
N THR A 151 1.72 12.92 -0.70
CA THR A 151 0.71 12.62 -1.72
C THR A 151 -0.70 12.86 -1.17
N MET A 152 -0.97 12.42 0.06
CA MET A 152 -2.26 12.66 0.71
C MET A 152 -2.51 14.16 0.96
N LEU A 153 -1.48 14.86 1.44
CA LEU A 153 -1.52 16.31 1.63
C LEU A 153 -1.76 17.04 0.29
N SER A 154 -1.08 16.63 -0.78
CA SER A 154 -1.26 17.22 -2.11
C SER A 154 -2.67 17.00 -2.63
N ILE A 155 -3.24 15.79 -2.49
CA ILE A 155 -4.63 15.52 -2.88
C ILE A 155 -5.59 16.43 -2.10
N GLN A 156 -5.40 16.56 -0.78
CA GLN A 156 -6.25 17.41 0.05
C GLN A 156 -6.17 18.88 -0.35
N ILE A 157 -4.97 19.44 -0.50
CA ILE A 157 -4.81 20.85 -0.91
C ILE A 157 -5.43 21.08 -2.28
N SER A 158 -5.11 20.23 -3.27
CA SER A 158 -5.69 20.35 -4.61
C SER A 158 -7.22 20.27 -4.59
N GLY A 159 -7.79 19.40 -3.78
CA GLY A 159 -9.22 19.28 -3.58
C GLY A 159 -9.87 20.53 -3.02
N VAL A 160 -9.32 21.08 -1.94
CA VAL A 160 -9.82 22.31 -1.32
C VAL A 160 -9.71 23.47 -2.31
N THR A 161 -8.59 23.61 -3.01
CA THR A 161 -8.40 24.65 -4.03
C THR A 161 -9.42 24.54 -5.16
N VAL A 162 -9.60 23.34 -5.74
CA VAL A 162 -10.58 23.12 -6.82
C VAL A 162 -12.00 23.35 -6.32
N GLY A 163 -12.37 22.84 -5.15
CA GLY A 163 -13.69 23.04 -4.55
C GLY A 163 -13.99 24.51 -4.29
N PHE A 164 -13.02 25.26 -3.78
CA PHE A 164 -13.15 26.70 -3.57
C PHE A 164 -13.38 27.46 -4.89
N LEU A 165 -12.58 27.17 -5.91
CA LEU A 165 -12.69 27.82 -7.22
C LEU A 165 -13.99 27.47 -7.95
N LEU A 166 -14.42 26.20 -7.90
CA LEU A 166 -15.71 25.77 -8.46
C LEU A 166 -16.88 26.43 -7.72
N SER A 167 -16.75 26.62 -6.41
CA SER A 167 -17.78 27.30 -5.60
C SER A 167 -17.89 28.78 -5.97
N LEU A 168 -16.75 29.48 -6.16
CA LEU A 168 -16.74 30.86 -6.64
C LEU A 168 -17.34 30.98 -8.04
N TRP A 169 -16.96 30.10 -8.96
CA TRP A 169 -17.49 30.09 -10.32
C TRP A 169 -19.00 29.88 -10.33
N THR A 170 -19.48 28.87 -9.60
CA THR A 170 -20.90 28.55 -9.54
C THR A 170 -21.70 29.66 -8.86
N ALA A 171 -21.17 30.24 -7.76
CA ALA A 171 -21.78 31.38 -7.09
C ALA A 171 -21.88 32.61 -8.02
N SER A 172 -20.87 32.87 -8.85
CA SER A 172 -20.91 33.98 -9.82
C SER A 172 -22.04 33.84 -10.85
N LYS A 173 -22.43 32.60 -11.19
CA LYS A 173 -23.53 32.29 -12.12
C LYS A 173 -24.89 32.24 -11.43
N LEU A 174 -24.94 31.84 -10.16
CA LEU A 174 -26.18 31.72 -9.40
C LEU A 174 -26.62 33.06 -8.78
N ALA A 175 -25.68 33.85 -8.27
CA ALA A 175 -25.94 35.11 -7.61
C ALA A 175 -26.84 36.08 -8.40
N PRO A 176 -26.63 36.33 -9.72
CA PRO A 176 -27.51 37.24 -10.46
C PRO A 176 -28.94 36.71 -10.67
N LYS A 177 -29.19 35.43 -10.41
CA LYS A 177 -30.55 34.83 -10.46
C LYS A 177 -31.27 34.91 -9.11
N LEU A 178 -30.55 35.26 -8.05
CA LEU A 178 -31.06 35.39 -6.69
C LEU A 178 -31.19 36.88 -6.39
N SER A 179 -32.42 37.37 -6.34
CA SER A 179 -32.77 38.76 -6.03
C SER A 179 -32.67 39.05 -4.52
N ILE A 180 -31.52 38.71 -3.91
CA ILE A 180 -31.23 38.88 -2.48
C ILE A 180 -29.92 39.68 -2.34
N ASP A 181 -29.88 40.64 -1.43
CA ASP A 181 -28.65 41.34 -1.08
C ASP A 181 -27.62 40.36 -0.47
N GLY A 182 -26.40 40.36 -1.01
CA GLY A 182 -25.38 39.38 -0.61
C GLY A 182 -25.58 37.97 -1.18
N ALA A 183 -26.43 37.79 -2.20
CA ALA A 183 -26.67 36.50 -2.86
C ALA A 183 -25.40 35.75 -3.29
N PHE A 184 -24.33 36.47 -3.64
CA PHE A 184 -23.05 35.87 -3.99
C PHE A 184 -22.41 35.13 -2.81
N ALA A 185 -22.29 35.79 -1.65
CA ALA A 185 -21.67 35.20 -0.47
C ALA A 185 -22.48 34.00 0.04
N LEU A 186 -23.82 34.13 0.07
CA LEU A 186 -24.70 33.04 0.47
C LEU A 186 -24.60 31.83 -0.48
N SER A 187 -24.65 32.07 -1.80
CA SER A 187 -24.51 31.01 -2.81
C SER A 187 -23.15 30.33 -2.71
N PHE A 188 -22.08 31.11 -2.54
CA PHE A 188 -20.73 30.58 -2.36
C PHE A 188 -20.63 29.67 -1.16
N ILE A 189 -21.11 30.10 0.02
CA ILE A 189 -21.05 29.29 1.24
C ILE A 189 -21.86 27.99 1.07
N CYS A 190 -23.08 28.06 0.56
CA CYS A 190 -23.91 26.87 0.33
C CYS A 190 -23.23 25.87 -0.62
N ILE A 191 -22.70 26.35 -1.75
CA ILE A 191 -22.05 25.50 -2.74
C ILE A 191 -20.73 24.93 -2.19
N PHE A 192 -19.96 25.74 -1.44
CA PHE A 192 -18.70 25.30 -0.83
C PHE A 192 -18.93 24.21 0.22
N ILE A 193 -19.97 24.31 1.04
CA ILE A 193 -20.34 23.26 1.99
C ILE A 193 -20.71 21.96 1.25
N LEU A 194 -21.50 22.04 0.18
CA LEU A 194 -21.83 20.87 -0.64
C LEU A 194 -20.58 20.23 -1.24
N PHE A 195 -19.68 21.01 -1.84
CA PHE A 195 -18.42 20.52 -2.39
C PHE A 195 -17.51 19.91 -1.33
N SER A 196 -17.39 20.54 -0.16
CA SER A 196 -16.57 20.04 0.95
C SER A 196 -17.04 18.65 1.40
N ASN A 197 -18.35 18.45 1.53
CA ASN A 197 -18.92 17.15 1.87
C ASN A 197 -18.73 16.11 0.75
N LEU A 198 -18.94 16.51 -0.52
CA LEU A 198 -18.70 15.63 -1.66
C LEU A 198 -17.22 15.21 -1.78
N TRP A 199 -16.30 16.12 -1.44
CA TRP A 199 -14.87 15.87 -1.47
C TRP A 199 -14.46 14.74 -0.51
N SER A 200 -15.08 14.66 0.68
CA SER A 200 -14.87 13.56 1.62
C SER A 200 -15.18 12.18 1.03
N PHE A 201 -16.16 12.09 0.11
CA PHE A 201 -16.46 10.86 -0.63
C PHE A 201 -15.54 10.62 -1.83
N ALA A 202 -15.02 11.68 -2.45
CA ALA A 202 -14.11 11.60 -3.58
C ALA A 202 -12.70 11.13 -3.18
N ILE A 203 -12.20 11.56 -2.01
CA ILE A 203 -10.84 11.22 -1.54
C ILE A 203 -10.58 9.70 -1.55
N PRO A 204 -11.43 8.83 -0.95
CA PRO A 204 -11.20 7.38 -0.97
C PRO A 204 -11.15 6.79 -2.38
N LEU A 205 -11.90 7.34 -3.33
CA LEU A 205 -11.90 6.89 -4.72
C LEU A 205 -10.59 7.27 -5.43
N ILE A 206 -10.10 8.49 -5.20
CA ILE A 206 -8.81 8.95 -5.74
C ILE A 206 -7.67 8.11 -5.17
N ILE A 207 -7.70 7.81 -3.87
CA ILE A 207 -6.70 6.95 -3.24
C ILE A 207 -6.72 5.54 -3.85
N LYS A 208 -7.90 4.94 -4.04
CA LYS A 208 -8.03 3.63 -4.72
C LYS A 208 -7.47 3.66 -6.15
N LEU A 209 -7.66 4.76 -6.88
CA LEU A 209 -7.11 4.91 -8.22
C LEU A 209 -5.58 5.00 -8.18
N ILE A 210 -5.01 5.75 -7.23
CA ILE A 210 -3.57 5.82 -7.02
C ILE A 210 -3.02 4.45 -6.61
N ASP A 211 -3.70 3.71 -5.73
CA ASP A 211 -3.31 2.36 -5.34
C ASP A 211 -3.31 1.40 -6.53
N PHE A 212 -4.26 1.56 -7.45
CA PHE A 212 -4.33 0.78 -8.69
C PHE A 212 -3.19 1.13 -9.66
N LEU A 213 -2.89 2.41 -9.85
CA LEU A 213 -1.84 2.88 -10.77
C LEU A 213 -0.43 2.65 -10.20
N PHE A 214 -0.27 2.80 -8.89
CA PHE A 214 0.99 2.77 -8.16
C PHE A 214 0.90 1.82 -6.94
N PRO A 215 0.82 0.49 -7.18
CA PRO A 215 0.66 -0.48 -6.11
C PRO A 215 1.86 -0.47 -5.15
N SER A 216 1.58 -0.48 -3.83
CA SER A 216 2.59 -0.55 -2.77
C SER A 216 3.41 -1.82 -2.86
N VAL A 217 2.70 -2.91 -3.08
CA VAL A 217 3.20 -4.26 -3.15
C VAL A 217 2.77 -4.79 -4.50
N LYS A 218 3.70 -5.34 -5.27
CA LYS A 218 3.40 -5.88 -6.60
C LYS A 218 4.06 -7.24 -6.78
N PHE A 219 3.30 -8.24 -7.21
CA PHE A 219 3.86 -9.50 -7.66
C PHE A 219 4.18 -9.44 -9.16
N VAL A 220 5.42 -9.79 -9.53
CA VAL A 220 5.90 -9.74 -10.90
C VAL A 220 6.02 -11.18 -11.43
N ILE A 221 5.00 -11.60 -12.18
CA ILE A 221 4.90 -12.95 -12.74
C ILE A 221 5.44 -12.93 -14.19
N ASN A 222 6.46 -13.76 -14.46
CA ASN A 222 6.98 -14.07 -15.81
C ASN A 222 7.33 -12.86 -16.70
N GLY A 223 7.85 -11.76 -16.15
CA GLY A 223 8.32 -10.61 -16.95
C GLY A 223 7.23 -9.90 -17.78
N LYS A 224 5.95 -10.25 -17.64
CA LYS A 224 4.80 -9.69 -18.38
C LYS A 224 4.41 -8.26 -17.93
N ASN A 225 5.38 -7.49 -17.46
CA ASN A 225 5.16 -6.15 -16.87
C ASN A 225 5.20 -5.00 -17.91
N TYR A 226 5.58 -5.28 -19.16
CA TYR A 226 5.80 -4.24 -20.17
C TYR A 226 4.53 -3.52 -20.63
N PHE A 227 3.37 -4.19 -20.59
CA PHE A 227 2.13 -3.60 -21.11
C PHE A 227 1.42 -2.69 -20.10
N HIS A 228 1.53 -2.99 -18.80
CA HIS A 228 0.88 -2.17 -17.77
C HIS A 228 1.58 -0.83 -17.53
N TRP A 229 2.91 -0.78 -17.60
CA TRP A 229 3.63 0.47 -17.31
C TRP A 229 3.42 1.54 -18.39
N SER A 230 3.47 1.18 -19.66
CA SER A 230 3.24 2.12 -20.77
C SER A 230 1.80 2.60 -20.81
N VAL A 231 0.82 1.74 -20.56
CA VAL A 231 -0.58 2.15 -20.41
C VAL A 231 -0.78 3.04 -19.17
N GLN A 232 -0.17 2.71 -18.03
CA GLN A 232 -0.18 3.57 -16.83
C GLN A 232 0.50 4.91 -17.06
N ALA A 233 1.58 4.96 -17.84
CA ALA A 233 2.29 6.18 -18.21
C ALA A 233 1.46 7.06 -19.16
N ILE A 234 0.76 6.46 -20.13
CA ILE A 234 -0.15 7.18 -21.03
C ILE A 234 -1.36 7.72 -20.25
N ILE A 235 -2.01 6.88 -19.44
CA ILE A 235 -3.13 7.31 -18.59
C ILE A 235 -2.67 8.38 -17.61
N GLY A 236 -1.49 8.22 -17.00
CA GLY A 236 -0.87 9.20 -16.12
C GLY A 236 -0.60 10.53 -16.82
N ALA A 237 -0.02 10.49 -18.03
CA ALA A 237 0.27 11.68 -18.82
C ALA A 237 -1.02 12.41 -19.25
N ILE A 238 -2.04 11.67 -19.69
CA ILE A 238 -3.35 12.23 -20.04
C ILE A 238 -4.01 12.85 -18.80
N ALA A 239 -4.03 12.13 -17.68
CA ALA A 239 -4.57 12.64 -16.43
C ALA A 239 -3.84 13.90 -15.97
N SER A 240 -2.50 13.90 -16.00
CA SER A 240 -1.68 15.08 -15.66
C SER A 240 -1.93 16.25 -16.60
N ALA A 241 -2.04 16.03 -17.91
CA ALA A 241 -2.32 17.08 -18.89
C ALA A 241 -3.73 17.69 -18.68
N VAL A 242 -4.73 16.86 -18.41
CA VAL A 242 -6.09 17.30 -18.08
C VAL A 242 -6.09 18.11 -16.78
N ILE A 243 -5.41 17.62 -15.74
CA ILE A 243 -5.28 18.33 -14.46
C ILE A 243 -4.59 19.68 -14.66
N LEU A 244 -3.47 19.74 -15.39
CA LEU A 244 -2.75 20.99 -15.67
C LEU A 244 -3.61 21.98 -16.46
N TYR A 245 -4.37 21.50 -17.45
CA TYR A 245 -5.31 22.32 -18.20
C TYR A 245 -6.39 22.92 -17.30
N PHE A 246 -6.99 22.12 -16.41
CA PHE A 246 -7.97 22.60 -15.46
C PHE A 246 -7.36 23.58 -14.45
N ILE A 247 -6.18 23.29 -13.88
CA ILE A 247 -5.49 24.19 -12.96
C ILE A 247 -5.17 25.54 -13.64
N SER A 248 -4.66 25.52 -14.86
CA SER A 248 -4.35 26.73 -15.63
C SER A 248 -5.61 27.54 -15.92
N SER A 249 -6.68 26.89 -16.37
CA SER A 249 -7.98 27.54 -16.62
C SER A 249 -8.59 28.11 -15.34
N MET A 250 -8.47 27.40 -14.22
CA MET A 250 -8.96 27.86 -12.92
C MET A 250 -8.13 29.03 -12.35
N LEU A 251 -6.81 29.04 -12.55
CA LEU A 251 -5.93 30.15 -12.17
C LEU A 251 -6.24 31.42 -12.97
N LEU A 252 -6.43 31.28 -14.28
CA LEU A 252 -6.81 32.40 -15.15
C LEU A 252 -8.17 32.97 -14.74
N PHE A 253 -9.15 32.10 -14.48
CA PHE A 253 -10.47 32.53 -13.99
C PHE A 253 -10.40 33.20 -12.62
N ALA A 254 -9.59 32.66 -11.69
CA ALA A 254 -9.37 33.27 -10.38
C ALA A 254 -8.76 34.67 -10.50
N LEU A 255 -7.76 34.84 -11.37
CA LEU A 255 -7.15 36.14 -11.69
C LEU A 255 -8.15 37.13 -12.28
N GLU A 256 -9.01 36.69 -13.20
CA GLU A 256 -10.08 37.51 -13.78
C GLU A 256 -11.10 37.95 -12.73
N MET A 257 -11.54 37.04 -11.86
CA MET A 257 -12.48 37.37 -10.78
C MET A 257 -11.85 38.33 -9.76
N LEU A 258 -10.59 38.10 -9.38
CA LEU A 258 -9.88 38.97 -8.44
C LEU A 258 -9.68 40.38 -9.02
N ASN A 259 -9.32 40.47 -10.30
CA ASN A 259 -9.27 41.75 -11.02
C ASN A 259 -10.65 42.43 -11.15
N SER A 260 -11.71 41.65 -11.35
CA SER A 260 -13.09 42.18 -11.41
C SER A 260 -13.59 42.71 -10.07
N ILE A 261 -13.10 42.16 -8.95
CA ILE A 261 -13.45 42.62 -7.60
C ILE A 261 -12.63 43.87 -7.23
N ILE A 262 -11.35 43.94 -7.62
CA ILE A 262 -10.46 45.09 -7.33
C ILE A 262 -10.79 46.32 -8.18
N LYS A 263 -11.32 46.14 -9.41
CA LYS A 263 -11.70 47.24 -10.30
C LYS A 263 -13.12 47.78 -10.08
N LYS A 264 -13.88 47.23 -9.14
CA LYS A 264 -15.13 47.81 -8.63
C LYS A 264 -14.85 48.55 -7.33
#